data_AF-A0A3R9AGK5-F1
#
_entry.id   AF-A0A3R9AGK5-F1
#
_cell.length_a   1.000
_cell.length_b   1.000
_cell.length_c   1.000
_cell.angle_alpha   90.00
_cell.angle_beta   90.00
_cell.angle_gamma   90.00
#
_symmetry.space_group_name_H-M   'P 1'
#
loop_
_entity.id
_entity.type
_entity.pdbx_description
1 polymer ?
#
loop_
_entity_poly.entity_id
_entity_poly.type
_entity_poly.pdbx_seq_one_letter_code
_entity_poly.pdbx_strand_id
1 'polypeptide(L)'
;MRARTATIMMSMALLTGCVPTQQDYDATVTLLQGSARARNEVIKDCSKGFDANERRVAGIVTNVSDKDAPRVACQRYLAAITSGRANYQDFLDIKAHRFTPKLIKIFQGR
;
A
#
# COMPACT_ATOMS: atom_id res chain seq x y z
N MET A 1 -49.50 -26.22 -6.98
CA MET A 1 -48.85 -25.10 -7.71
C MET A 1 -47.86 -24.41 -6.80
N ARG A 2 -46.60 -24.35 -7.26
CA ARG A 2 -45.57 -23.35 -6.92
C ARG A 2 -45.05 -23.28 -5.48
N ALA A 3 -43.92 -23.97 -5.31
CA ALA A 3 -42.83 -23.56 -4.42
C ALA A 3 -42.65 -22.03 -4.47
N ARG A 4 -42.87 -21.36 -3.33
CA ARG A 4 -42.43 -19.99 -3.12
C ARG A 4 -41.10 -20.04 -2.36
N THR A 5 -40.09 -20.33 -3.16
CA THR A 5 -38.72 -19.82 -3.08
C THR A 5 -38.37 -19.00 -1.84
N ALA A 6 -37.52 -19.62 -1.03
CA ALA A 6 -36.60 -18.97 -0.11
C ALA A 6 -35.87 -17.81 -0.79
N THR A 7 -36.03 -16.58 -0.31
CA THR A 7 -35.16 -15.46 -0.66
C THR A 7 -35.18 -14.40 0.43
N ILE A 8 -34.71 -14.75 1.63
CA ILE A 8 -34.22 -13.75 2.59
C ILE A 8 -32.94 -14.30 3.17
N MET A 9 -31.87 -14.29 2.38
CA MET A 9 -30.51 -14.43 2.90
C MET A 9 -29.59 -13.49 2.15
N MET A 10 -28.75 -12.81 2.92
CA MET A 10 -27.62 -11.97 2.53
C MET A 10 -27.94 -10.56 1.99
N SER A 11 -28.48 -9.72 2.87
CA SER A 11 -28.10 -8.29 2.89
C SER A 11 -27.24 -8.01 4.12
N MET A 12 -26.13 -8.75 4.24
CA MET A 12 -24.98 -8.41 5.08
C MET A 12 -23.75 -8.33 4.16
N ALA A 13 -23.81 -7.47 3.15
CA ALA A 13 -22.59 -6.95 2.54
C ALA A 13 -22.00 -6.01 3.59
N LEU A 14 -21.14 -6.62 4.41
CA LEU A 14 -20.38 -6.00 5.47
C LEU A 14 -19.76 -4.70 4.98
N LEU A 15 -19.73 -3.71 5.88
CA LEU A 15 -18.94 -2.49 5.82
C LEU A 15 -17.44 -2.82 5.76
N THR A 16 -16.98 -3.51 4.71
CA THR A 16 -15.56 -3.65 4.44
C THR A 16 -15.08 -2.27 4.01
N GLY A 17 -14.44 -1.55 4.93
CA GLY A 17 -13.78 -0.29 4.64
C GLY A 17 -12.90 -0.38 3.39
N CYS A 18 -12.64 0.77 2.77
CA CYS A 18 -11.97 0.97 1.48
C CYS A 18 -10.54 0.37 1.39
N VAL A 19 -10.41 -0.94 1.50
CA VAL A 19 -9.19 -1.70 1.29
C VAL A 19 -9.31 -2.31 -0.11
N PRO A 20 -8.40 -1.99 -1.05
CA PRO A 20 -8.41 -2.56 -2.39
C PRO A 20 -8.40 -4.08 -2.34
N THR A 21 -9.10 -4.73 -3.27
CA THR A 21 -9.00 -6.18 -3.43
C THR A 21 -7.61 -6.57 -3.98
N GLN A 22 -7.27 -7.86 -3.95
CA GLN A 22 -6.04 -8.34 -4.59
C GLN A 22 -6.03 -8.03 -6.11
N GLN A 23 -7.19 -8.13 -6.77
CA GLN A 23 -7.31 -7.80 -8.19
C GLN A 23 -7.03 -6.31 -8.45
N ASP A 24 -7.54 -5.42 -7.60
CA ASP A 24 -7.27 -3.98 -7.70
C ASP A 24 -5.78 -3.67 -7.46
N TYR A 25 -5.17 -4.36 -6.50
CA TYR A 25 -3.74 -4.28 -6.24
C TYR A 25 -2.94 -4.69 -7.47
N ASP A 26 -3.21 -5.86 -8.05
CA ASP A 26 -2.47 -6.38 -9.21
C ASP A 26 -2.61 -5.48 -10.45
N ALA A 27 -3.82 -4.95 -10.69
CA ALA A 27 -4.05 -3.96 -11.74
C ALA A 27 -3.23 -2.68 -11.51
N THR A 28 -3.16 -2.22 -10.25
CA THR A 28 -2.36 -1.06 -9.87
C THR A 28 -0.86 -1.33 -10.06
N VAL A 29 -0.35 -2.50 -9.67
CA VAL A 29 1.04 -2.88 -9.89
C VAL A 29 1.37 -2.89 -11.38
N THR A 30 0.49 -3.45 -12.20
CA THR A 30 0.63 -3.51 -13.66
C THR A 30 0.75 -2.09 -14.26
N LEU A 31 -0.13 -1.17 -13.84
CA LEU A 31 -0.06 0.24 -14.26
C LEU A 31 1.28 0.88 -13.87
N LEU A 32 1.74 0.64 -12.64
CA LEU A 32 2.98 1.23 -12.10
C LEU A 32 4.24 0.66 -12.75
N GLN A 33 4.21 -0.60 -13.20
CA GLN A 33 5.29 -1.18 -13.99
C GLN A 33 5.42 -0.48 -15.35
N GLY A 34 4.29 -0.23 -16.02
CA GLY A 34 4.26 0.36 -17.37
C GLY A 34 4.37 1.88 -17.45
N SER A 35 4.09 2.63 -16.37
CA SER A 35 3.98 4.10 -16.44
C SER A 35 4.85 4.83 -15.43
N ALA A 36 5.94 5.44 -15.92
CA ALA A 36 6.77 6.34 -15.11
C ALA A 36 6.00 7.54 -14.56
N ARG A 37 5.02 8.06 -15.33
CA ARG A 37 4.15 9.14 -14.88
C ARG A 37 3.28 8.71 -13.70
N ALA A 38 2.67 7.52 -13.76
CA ALA A 38 1.87 6.98 -12.66
C ALA A 38 2.73 6.80 -11.40
N ARG A 39 3.96 6.29 -11.54
CA ARG A 39 4.91 6.17 -10.42
C ARG A 39 5.17 7.52 -9.75
N ASN A 40 5.41 8.57 -10.54
CA ASN A 40 5.71 9.90 -10.01
C ASN A 40 4.52 10.51 -9.25
N GLU A 41 3.30 10.35 -9.75
CA GLU A 41 2.10 10.82 -9.03
C GLU A 41 1.89 10.04 -7.73
N VAL A 42 2.05 8.72 -7.74
CA VAL A 42 1.95 7.91 -6.51
C VAL A 42 2.99 8.31 -5.46
N ILE A 43 4.25 8.53 -5.86
CA ILE A 43 5.29 9.02 -4.93
C ILE A 43 4.89 10.37 -4.34
N LYS A 44 4.41 11.29 -5.19
CA LYS A 44 4.01 12.64 -4.78
C LYS A 44 2.86 12.60 -3.78
N ASP A 45 1.85 11.77 -4.01
CA ASP A 45 0.69 11.67 -3.12
C ASP A 45 1.01 10.92 -1.84
N CYS A 46 1.76 9.82 -1.92
CA CYS A 46 2.26 9.10 -0.74
C CYS A 46 3.08 10.01 0.19
N SER A 47 3.96 10.86 -0.37
CA SER A 47 4.85 11.72 0.41
C SER A 47 4.11 12.83 1.19
N LYS A 48 2.89 13.19 0.79
CA LYS A 48 2.09 14.23 1.47
C LYS A 48 1.43 13.72 2.75
N GLY A 49 1.22 12.41 2.86
CA GLY A 49 0.46 11.80 3.97
C GLY A 49 1.20 11.77 5.31
N PHE A 50 2.49 12.09 5.35
CA PHE A 50 3.32 11.93 6.53
C PHE A 50 3.19 13.12 7.49
N ASP A 51 2.78 12.83 8.73
CA ASP A 51 2.85 13.76 9.85
C ASP A 51 4.29 13.94 10.38
N ALA A 52 4.48 14.78 11.40
CA ALA A 52 5.79 15.07 11.96
C ALA A 52 6.47 13.85 12.62
N ASN A 53 5.71 12.99 13.28
CA ASN A 53 6.22 11.79 13.91
C ASN A 53 6.59 10.73 12.85
N GLU A 54 5.72 10.55 11.86
CA GLU A 54 5.94 9.63 10.73
C GLU A 54 7.18 10.04 9.91
N ARG A 55 7.40 11.35 9.71
CA ARG A 55 8.63 11.87 9.06
C ARG A 55 9.89 11.43 9.80
N ARG A 56 9.90 11.59 11.12
CA ARG A 56 11.03 11.20 11.97
C ARG A 56 11.27 9.70 11.95
N VAL A 57 10.21 8.90 12.09
CA VAL A 57 10.31 7.43 12.03
C VAL A 57 10.81 6.98 10.65
N ALA A 58 10.27 7.57 9.58
CA ALA A 58 10.75 7.31 8.23
C ALA A 58 12.22 7.69 8.08
N GLY A 59 12.68 8.81 8.64
CA GLY A 59 14.09 9.23 8.61
C GLY A 59 15.01 8.20 9.25
N ILE A 60 14.63 7.66 10.41
CA ILE A 60 15.36 6.59 11.10
C ILE A 60 15.43 5.33 10.22
N VAL A 61 14.30 4.87 9.69
CA VAL A 61 14.26 3.60 8.93
C VAL A 61 14.94 3.73 7.56
N THR A 62 14.81 4.88 6.91
CA THR A 62 15.39 5.13 5.59
C THR A 62 16.82 5.63 5.62
N ASN A 63 17.32 6.04 6.79
CA ASN A 63 18.64 6.64 6.99
C ASN A 63 18.88 7.89 6.14
N VAL A 64 17.89 8.79 6.09
CA VAL A 64 17.98 10.12 5.46
C VAL A 64 17.38 11.20 6.37
N SER A 65 17.49 12.48 5.97
CA SER A 65 16.88 13.59 6.71
C SER A 65 15.35 13.43 6.82
N ASP A 66 14.76 13.88 7.93
CA ASP A 66 13.30 13.86 8.14
C ASP A 66 12.52 14.59 7.02
N LYS A 67 13.16 15.57 6.37
CA LYS A 67 12.61 16.32 5.24
C LYS A 67 12.45 15.43 4.00
N ASP A 68 13.47 14.62 3.71
CA ASP A 68 13.52 13.79 2.49
C ASP A 68 12.89 12.41 2.71
N ALA A 69 12.75 12.00 3.97
CA ALA A 69 12.31 10.66 4.37
C ALA A 69 10.98 10.21 3.75
N PRO A 70 9.89 11.02 3.71
CA PRO A 70 8.64 10.59 3.08
C PRO A 70 8.82 10.21 1.62
N ARG A 71 9.56 11.03 0.86
CA ARG A 71 9.82 10.78 -0.56
C ARG A 71 10.63 9.50 -0.75
N VAL A 72 11.69 9.33 0.03
CA VAL A 72 12.57 8.14 -0.05
C VAL A 72 11.81 6.87 0.35
N ALA A 73 10.99 6.92 1.40
CA ALA A 73 10.18 5.78 1.84
C ALA A 73 9.18 5.36 0.74
N CYS A 74 8.43 6.31 0.19
CA CYS A 74 7.48 6.05 -0.89
C CYS A 74 8.16 5.51 -2.15
N GLN A 75 9.33 6.05 -2.51
CA GLN A 75 10.13 5.56 -3.64
C GLN A 75 10.60 4.12 -3.44
N ARG A 76 11.16 3.80 -2.26
CA ARG A 76 11.66 2.45 -1.96
C ARG A 76 10.54 1.42 -1.93
N TYR A 77 9.41 1.75 -1.32
CA TYR A 77 8.27 0.84 -1.28
C TYR A 77 7.65 0.64 -2.67
N LEU A 78 7.49 1.71 -3.45
CA LEU A 78 6.99 1.61 -4.82
C LEU A 78 7.92 0.77 -5.70
N ALA A 79 9.24 0.96 -5.59
CA ALA A 79 10.22 0.13 -6.29
C ALA A 79 10.10 -1.34 -5.89
N ALA A 80 9.89 -1.63 -4.59
CA ALA A 80 9.66 -2.98 -4.10
C ALA A 80 8.38 -3.61 -4.64
N ILE A 81 7.29 -2.85 -4.75
CA ILE A 81 6.04 -3.30 -5.40
C ILE A 81 6.32 -3.66 -6.86
N THR A 82 6.90 -2.72 -7.64
CA THR A 82 7.08 -2.93 -9.08
C THR A 82 8.07 -4.04 -9.43
N SER A 83 9.01 -4.35 -8.52
CA SER A 83 9.98 -5.44 -8.67
C SER A 83 9.49 -6.79 -8.11
N GLY A 84 8.30 -6.84 -7.49
CA GLY A 84 7.77 -8.04 -6.84
C GLY A 84 8.40 -8.37 -5.48
N ARG A 85 9.30 -7.53 -4.97
CA ARG A 85 9.86 -7.67 -3.61
C ARG A 85 8.80 -7.41 -2.53
N ALA A 86 7.80 -6.59 -2.81
CA ALA A 86 6.62 -6.39 -1.97
C ALA A 86 5.37 -6.93 -2.67
N ASN A 87 4.47 -7.55 -1.92
CA ASN A 87 3.23 -8.14 -2.44
C ASN A 87 1.99 -7.55 -1.75
N TYR A 88 0.81 -8.08 -2.10
CA TYR A 88 -0.46 -7.64 -1.53
C TYR A 88 -0.52 -7.76 0.00
N GLN A 89 0.05 -8.81 0.59
CA GLN A 89 0.10 -8.95 2.04
C GLN A 89 0.96 -7.85 2.70
N ASP A 90 2.10 -7.51 2.09
CA ASP A 90 2.94 -6.40 2.57
C ASP A 90 2.19 -5.05 2.50
N PHE A 91 1.34 -4.87 1.49
CA PHE A 91 0.46 -3.71 1.36
C PHE A 91 -0.60 -3.67 2.48
N LEU A 92 -1.27 -4.78 2.75
CA LEU A 92 -2.22 -4.89 3.85
C LEU A 92 -1.54 -4.65 5.21
N ASP A 93 -0.34 -5.18 5.40
CA ASP A 93 0.45 -4.99 6.61
C ASP A 93 0.77 -3.50 6.84
N ILE A 94 1.18 -2.75 5.80
CA ILE A 94 1.37 -1.29 5.92
C ILE A 94 0.07 -0.57 6.26
N LYS A 95 -1.05 -0.91 5.59
CA LYS A 95 -2.37 -0.31 5.87
C LYS A 95 -2.84 -0.58 7.30
N ALA A 96 -2.41 -1.69 7.90
CA ALA A 96 -2.67 -2.05 9.29
C ALA A 96 -1.57 -1.58 10.27
N HIS A 97 -0.64 -0.72 9.84
CA HIS A 97 0.52 -0.26 10.62
C HIS A 97 1.40 -1.39 11.20
N ARG A 98 1.44 -2.53 10.54
CA ARG A 98 2.25 -3.70 10.90
C ARG A 98 3.55 -3.73 10.09
N PHE A 99 4.61 -3.14 10.63
CA PHE A 99 5.92 -3.12 9.96
C PHE A 99 6.71 -4.41 10.22
N THR A 100 6.66 -5.34 9.27
CA THR A 100 7.42 -6.59 9.32
C THR A 100 8.93 -6.36 9.10
N PRO A 101 9.80 -7.31 9.51
CA PRO A 101 11.23 -7.22 9.19
C PRO A 101 11.53 -7.11 7.69
N LYS A 102 10.68 -7.70 6.84
CA LYS A 102 10.77 -7.58 5.38
C LYS A 102 10.51 -6.15 4.92
N LEU A 103 9.45 -5.52 5.42
CA LEU A 103 9.13 -4.12 5.12
C LEU A 103 10.23 -3.16 5.60
N ILE A 104 10.76 -3.38 6.80
CA ILE A 104 11.87 -2.58 7.34
C ILE A 104 13.09 -2.66 6.41
N LYS A 105 13.45 -3.85 5.92
CA LYS A 105 14.55 -4.02 4.96
C LYS A 105 14.30 -3.28 3.64
N ILE A 106 13.09 -3.36 3.10
CA ILE A 106 12.67 -2.58 1.92
C ILE A 106 12.89 -1.08 2.15
N PHE A 107 12.42 -0.54 3.27
CA PHE A 107 12.60 0.87 3.58
C PHE A 107 14.05 1.24 3.87
N GLN A 108 14.90 0.32 4.33
CA GLN A 108 16.35 0.49 4.46
C GLN A 108 17.10 0.40 3.12
N GLY A 109 16.43 0.00 2.03
CA GLY A 109 17.04 -0.14 0.70
C GLY A 109 17.81 -1.43 0.49
N ARG A 110 17.51 -2.50 1.25
CA ARG A 110 18.11 -3.83 1.11
C ARG A 110 17.06 -4.91 0.93
#